data_AF-A0A5K1G9T7-F1
#
_entry.id   AF-A0A5K1G9T7-F1
#
_cell.length_a   1.000
_cell.length_b   1.000
_cell.length_c   1.000
_cell.angle_alpha   90.00
_cell.angle_beta   90.00
_cell.angle_gamma   90.00
#
_symmetry.space_group_name_H-M   'P 1'
#
loop_
_entity.id
_entity.type
_entity.pdbx_description
1 polymer ?
#
loop_
_entity_poly.entity_id
_entity_poly.type
_entity_poly.pdbx_seq_one_letter_code
_entity_poly.pdbx_strand_id
1 'polypeptide(L)' 'KLVGYYNFKSKTHQDKLNPEGLCKAVMFALLVKEELQSWPEQSIRERKWLSIPDAVKQCRHAWMEDALHEFQIWHEGSQL' A
#
# COMPACT_ATOMS: atom_id res chain seq x y z
N LYS A 1 -7.38 -10.40 -1.04
CA LYS A 1 -7.88 -10.01 -2.39
C LYS A 1 -6.78 -9.28 -3.14
N LEU A 2 -6.46 -9.65 -4.39
CA LEU A 2 -5.57 -8.85 -5.23
C LEU A 2 -6.26 -7.51 -5.57
N VAL A 3 -5.58 -6.41 -5.30
CA VAL A 3 -6.04 -5.03 -5.56
C VAL A 3 -5.51 -4.56 -6.91
N GLY A 4 -4.23 -4.77 -7.20
CA GLY A 4 -3.67 -4.35 -8.48
C GLY A 4 -2.17 -4.50 -8.61
N TYR A 5 -1.69 -4.09 -9.78
CA TYR A 5 -0.28 -4.04 -10.16
C TYR A 5 0.08 -2.61 -10.53
N TYR A 6 1.14 -2.08 -9.93
CA TYR A 6 1.49 -0.67 -10.07
C TYR A 6 2.96 -0.53 -10.43
N ASN A 7 3.23 0.08 -11.58
CA ASN A 7 4.61 0.39 -11.98
C ASN A 7 5.03 1.73 -11.36
N PHE A 8 6.26 1.78 -10.82
CA PHE A 8 6.81 3.00 -10.24
C PHE A 8 8.34 3.04 -10.40
N LYS A 9 8.93 4.20 -10.17
CA LYS A 9 10.39 4.38 -10.18
C LYS A 9 10.94 4.46 -8.76
N SER A 10 11.97 3.69 -8.45
CA SER A 10 12.65 3.67 -7.16
C SER A 10 14.09 4.14 -7.29
N LYS A 11 14.44 5.25 -6.61
CA LYS A 11 15.83 5.73 -6.55
C LYS A 11 16.77 4.73 -5.88
N THR A 12 16.27 3.94 -4.93
CA THR A 12 17.06 2.91 -4.22
C THR A 12 17.45 1.75 -5.14
N HIS A 13 16.64 1.46 -6.16
CA HIS A 13 16.87 0.37 -7.12
C HIS A 13 17.39 0.88 -8.47
N GLN A 14 17.84 2.14 -8.52
CA GLN A 14 18.42 2.73 -9.71
C GLN A 14 19.93 2.46 -9.72
N ASP A 15 20.40 1.66 -10.67
CA ASP A 15 21.81 1.28 -10.80
C ASP A 15 22.25 1.10 -12.26
N LYS A 16 23.45 0.55 -12.51
CA LYS A 16 23.98 0.36 -13.87
C LYS A 16 23.16 -0.64 -14.70
N LEU A 17 22.49 -1.60 -14.07
CA LEU A 17 21.68 -2.63 -14.73
C LEU A 17 20.19 -2.22 -14.81
N ASN A 18 19.74 -1.35 -13.90
CA ASN A 18 18.42 -0.73 -13.91
C ASN A 18 18.53 0.81 -13.87
N PRO A 19 18.98 1.46 -14.97
CA PRO A 19 19.28 2.90 -14.97
C PRO A 19 18.05 3.78 -14.76
N GLU A 20 16.85 3.26 -15.04
CA GLU A 20 15.58 3.95 -14.84
C GLU A 20 14.96 3.69 -13.47
N GLY A 21 15.49 2.73 -12.70
CA GLY A 21 14.95 2.33 -11.41
C GLY A 21 13.53 1.77 -11.51
N LEU A 22 13.18 1.10 -12.60
CA LEU A 22 11.82 0.58 -12.82
C LEU A 22 11.50 -0.51 -11.80
N CYS A 23 10.35 -0.39 -11.14
CA CYS A 23 9.85 -1.31 -10.14
C CYS A 23 8.35 -1.57 -10.35
N LYS A 24 7.87 -2.69 -9.81
CA LYS A 24 6.46 -3.07 -9.82
C LYS A 24 6.01 -3.46 -8.42
N ALA A 25 4.97 -2.80 -7.92
CA ALA A 25 4.28 -3.15 -6.70
C ALA A 25 3.08 -4.04 -7.02
N VAL A 26 2.82 -5.02 -6.14
CA VAL A 26 1.61 -5.86 -6.20
C VAL A 26 0.90 -5.71 -4.87
N MET A 27 -0.35 -5.25 -4.91
CA MET A 27 -1.10 -4.92 -3.69
C MET A 27 -2.18 -5.95 -3.42
N PHE A 28 -2.30 -6.35 -2.15
CA PHE A 28 -3.34 -7.25 -1.67
C PHE A 28 -4.05 -6.64 -0.47
N ALA A 29 -5.38 -6.69 -0.49
CA ALA A 29 -6.21 -6.37 0.66
C ALA A 29 -6.37 -7.60 1.55
N LEU A 30 -6.12 -7.42 2.84
CA LEU A 30 -6.22 -8.43 3.87
C LEU A 30 -7.25 -8.01 4.91
N LEU A 31 -8.09 -8.95 5.34
CA LEU A 31 -9.00 -8.73 6.46
C LEU A 31 -8.25 -9.04 7.75
N VAL A 32 -7.96 -8.00 8.53
CA VAL A 32 -7.32 -8.15 9.83
C VAL A 32 -8.37 -8.63 10.84
N LYS A 33 -8.09 -9.75 11.52
CA LYS A 33 -8.97 -10.35 12.53
C LYS A 33 -8.55 -10.05 13.96
N GLU A 34 -7.25 -9.85 14.18
CA GLU A 34 -6.70 -9.47 15.47
C GLU A 34 -5.57 -8.47 15.29
N GLU A 35 -5.38 -7.62 16.29
CA GLU A 35 -4.23 -6.74 16.39
C GLU A 35 -3.43 -7.09 17.65
N LEU A 36 -2.18 -7.52 17.45
CA LEU A 36 -1.29 -7.85 18.55
C LEU A 36 -0.75 -6.59 19.22
N GLN A 37 -0.73 -6.59 20.56
CA GLN A 37 -0.15 -5.50 21.36
C GLN A 37 1.36 -5.34 21.14
N SER A 38 2.07 -6.43 20.82
CA SER A 38 3.51 -6.41 20.55
C SER A 38 3.82 -6.88 19.14
N TRP A 39 4.67 -6.15 18.40
CA TRP A 39 5.16 -6.54 17.07
C TRP A 39 6.65 -6.18 16.86
N PRO A 40 7.38 -6.85 15.95
CA PRO A 40 8.84 -6.77 15.87
C PRO A 40 9.40 -5.35 15.67
N GLU A 41 8.74 -4.50 14.87
CA GLU A 41 9.23 -3.16 14.52
C GLU A 41 8.68 -2.02 15.41
N GLN A 42 7.92 -2.33 16.47
CA GLN A 42 7.18 -1.33 17.25
C GLN A 42 8.06 -0.26 17.93
N SER A 43 9.34 -0.53 18.14
CA SER A 43 10.28 0.43 18.73
C SER A 43 10.73 1.53 17.77
N ILE A 44 10.59 1.31 16.46
CA ILE A 44 11.09 2.22 15.41
C ILE A 44 10.01 2.61 14.39
N ARG A 45 8.80 2.05 14.51
CA ARG A 45 7.66 2.35 13.64
C ARG A 45 6.40 2.53 14.46
N GLU A 46 5.60 3.50 14.05
CA GLU A 46 4.25 3.71 14.58
C GLU A 46 3.22 2.95 13.72
N ARG A 47 2.20 2.37 14.37
CA ARG A 47 1.04 1.77 13.70
C ARG A 47 -0.22 2.53 14.10
N LYS A 48 -1.02 2.91 13.10
CA LYS A 48 -2.30 3.60 13.27
C LYS A 48 -3.32 3.03 12.30
N TRP A 49 -4.56 2.90 12.75
CA TRP A 49 -5.70 2.69 11.86
C TRP A 49 -6.10 4.02 11.24
N LEU A 50 -6.34 4.01 9.93
CA LEU A 50 -6.75 5.20 9.18
C LEU A 50 -8.01 4.87 8.38
N SER A 51 -8.85 5.88 8.20
CA SER A 51 -9.88 5.87 7.16
C SER A 51 -9.21 5.93 5.78
N ILE A 52 -9.88 5.49 4.72
CA ILE A 52 -9.34 5.61 3.35
C ILE A 52 -9.00 7.07 3.01
N PRO A 53 -9.88 8.07 3.27
CA PRO A 53 -9.53 9.48 3.03
C PRO A 53 -8.29 9.97 3.79
N ASP A 54 -8.06 9.49 5.02
CA ASP A 54 -6.87 9.87 5.78
C ASP A 54 -5.61 9.15 5.31
N ALA A 55 -5.73 7.90 4.86
CA ALA A 55 -4.62 7.17 4.26
C ALA A 55 -4.17 7.80 2.93
N VAL A 56 -5.10 8.28 2.10
CA VAL A 56 -4.79 8.98 0.84
C VAL A 56 -3.91 10.22 1.10
N LYS A 57 -4.21 11.01 2.14
CA LYS A 57 -3.40 12.19 2.51
C LYS A 57 -1.95 11.86 2.87
N GLN A 58 -1.68 10.61 3.25
CA GLN A 58 -0.34 10.13 3.64
C GLN A 58 0.39 9.41 2.49
N CYS A 59 -0.25 9.24 1.33
CA CYS A 59 0.32 8.52 0.20
C CYS A 59 1.52 9.28 -0.37
N ARG A 60 2.68 8.62 -0.43
CA ARG A 60 3.91 9.20 -0.98
C ARG A 60 3.98 9.12 -2.51
N HIS A 61 3.24 8.20 -3.11
CA HIS A 61 3.24 7.94 -4.53
C HIS A 61 1.80 7.79 -5.02
N ALA A 62 1.50 8.36 -6.20
CA ALA A 62 0.16 8.34 -6.79
C ALA A 62 -0.43 6.93 -6.87
N TRP A 63 0.39 5.92 -7.18
CA TRP A 63 -0.09 4.54 -7.25
C TRP A 63 -0.66 4.00 -5.94
N MET A 64 -0.23 4.52 -4.79
CA MET A 64 -0.78 4.10 -3.49
C MET A 64 -2.22 4.58 -3.34
N GLU A 65 -2.48 5.81 -3.77
CA GLU A 65 -3.84 6.39 -3.79
C GLU A 65 -4.73 5.59 -4.76
N ASP A 66 -4.23 5.28 -5.96
CA ASP A 66 -4.93 4.42 -6.91
C ASP A 66 -5.28 3.05 -6.27
N ALA A 67 -4.34 2.45 -5.54
CA ALA A 67 -4.59 1.18 -4.85
C ALA A 67 -5.67 1.28 -3.76
N LEU A 68 -5.72 2.40 -3.03
CA LEU A 68 -6.75 2.63 -2.02
C LEU A 68 -8.13 2.84 -2.68
N HIS A 69 -8.22 3.56 -3.79
CA HIS A 69 -9.45 3.74 -4.55
C HIS A 69 -9.97 2.42 -5.14
N GLU A 70 -9.09 1.61 -5.75
CA GLU A 70 -9.47 0.28 -6.26
C GLU A 70 -9.98 -0.65 -5.16
N PHE A 71 -9.34 -0.60 -3.98
CA PHE A 71 -9.84 -1.32 -2.82
C PHE A 71 -11.22 -0.82 -2.38
N GLN A 72 -11.45 0.50 -2.36
CA GLN A 72 -12.73 1.08 -1.96
C GLN A 72 -13.87 0.63 -2.88
N ILE A 73 -13.69 0.72 -4.20
CA ILE A 73 -14.68 0.28 -5.19
C ILE A 73 -15.01 -1.21 -4.99
N TRP A 74 -13.98 -2.04 -4.84
CA TRP A 74 -14.17 -3.47 -4.60
C TRP A 74 -14.92 -3.74 -3.30
N HIS A 75 -14.57 -3.04 -2.21
CA HIS A 75 -15.15 -3.25 -0.90
C HIS A 75 -16.63 -2.87 -0.89
N GLU A 76 -16.99 -1.70 -1.45
CA GLU A 76 -18.37 -1.23 -1.57
C GLU A 76 -19.21 -2.18 -2.45
N GLY A 77 -18.65 -2.64 -3.58
CA GLY A 77 -19.33 -3.59 -4.47
C GLY A 77 -19.44 -5.02 -3.91
N SER A 78 -18.65 -5.38 -2.90
CA SER A 78 -18.70 -6.70 -2.25
C SER A 78 -19.66 -6.75 -1.06
N GLN A 79 -20.24 -5.60 -0.66
CA GLN A 79 -21.23 -5.50 0.41
C GLN A 79 -22.68 -5.51 -0.10
N LEU A 80 -22.87 -5.56 -1.43
CA LEU A 80 -24.13 -5.76 -2.13
C LEU A 80 -24.31 -7.23 -2.48
#